data_AF-A0A7C2BAP0-F1
#
_entry.id   AF-A0A7C2BAP0-F1
#
_cell.length_a   1.000
_cell.length_b   1.000
_cell.length_c   1.000
_cell.angle_alpha   90.00
_cell.angle_beta   90.00
_cell.angle_gamma   90.00
#
_symmetry.space_group_name_H-M   'P 1'
#
loop_
_entity.id
_entity.type
_entity.pdbx_description
1 polymer ?
#
loop_
_entity_poly.entity_id
_entity_poly.type
_entity_poly.pdbx_seq_one_letter_code
_entity_poly.pdbx_strand_id
1 'polypeptide(L)'
;MANLAIRGDGIFVVGALGAIGKQIAVYTKLSLDGKPDQSFNGGEPLSIPLGEGNIGSYVIPLESGLSIGIGTTFGDTSALTLSRINPDGTLDTTFGEQGSVLTKVPGYLFTSFAEEIKDDEGAESKLLIGGWVVNPRPGENTSFWISRYLT
;
A
#
# COMPACT_ATOMS: atom_id res chain seq x y z
N MET A 1 5.78 9.88 -4.52
CA MET A 1 4.59 9.71 -5.40
C MET A 1 3.36 9.86 -4.52
N ALA A 2 2.25 10.33 -5.07
CA ALA A 2 0.98 10.39 -4.37
C ALA A 2 -0.11 9.74 -5.23
N ASN A 3 -1.04 9.07 -4.59
CA ASN A 3 -2.18 8.41 -5.23
C ASN A 3 -3.44 8.80 -4.46
N LEU A 4 -4.57 8.83 -5.17
CA LEU A 4 -5.86 9.10 -4.57
C LEU A 4 -6.89 8.15 -5.13
N ALA A 5 -7.92 7.89 -4.35
CA ALA A 5 -9.05 7.13 -4.78
C ALA A 5 -10.33 7.65 -4.11
N ILE A 6 -11.42 7.63 -4.86
CA ILE A 6 -12.73 8.08 -4.40
C ILE A 6 -13.54 6.86 -3.99
N ARG A 7 -14.19 6.92 -2.84
CA ARG A 7 -15.07 5.85 -2.41
C ARG A 7 -16.12 6.29 -1.41
N GLY A 8 -17.37 5.89 -1.67
CA GLY A 8 -18.50 6.25 -0.82
C GLY A 8 -18.60 7.77 -0.70
N ASP A 9 -18.42 8.27 0.52
CA ASP A 9 -18.51 9.68 0.88
C ASP A 9 -17.15 10.40 0.99
N GLY A 10 -16.06 9.72 0.64
CA GLY A 10 -14.71 10.23 0.89
C GLY A 10 -13.73 10.06 -0.27
N ILE A 11 -12.67 10.85 -0.21
CA ILE A 11 -11.49 10.78 -1.05
C ILE A 11 -10.33 10.34 -0.16
N PHE A 12 -9.77 9.17 -0.42
CA PHE A 12 -8.60 8.67 0.29
C PHE A 12 -7.35 9.06 -0.48
N VAL A 13 -6.37 9.62 0.22
CA VAL A 13 -5.11 10.08 -0.36
C VAL A 13 -3.96 9.42 0.39
N VAL A 14 -2.99 8.91 -0.37
CA VAL A 14 -1.66 8.56 0.16
C VAL A 14 -0.58 9.33 -0.55
N GLY A 15 0.42 9.77 0.20
CA GLY A 15 1.73 10.08 -0.34
C GLY A 15 2.80 9.32 0.43
N ALA A 16 3.95 9.07 -0.20
CA ALA A 16 5.17 8.81 0.55
C ALA A 16 6.06 10.05 0.55
N LEU A 17 6.57 10.36 1.74
CA LEU A 17 7.51 11.42 2.02
C LEU A 17 8.73 10.83 2.72
N GLY A 18 9.91 11.38 2.48
CA GLY A 18 11.11 11.04 3.24
C GLY A 18 12.36 10.82 2.39
N ALA A 19 13.49 10.70 3.07
CA ALA A 19 14.76 10.36 2.48
C ALA A 19 14.92 8.84 2.37
N ILE A 20 15.84 8.40 1.52
CA ILE A 20 16.27 7.00 1.42
C ILE A 20 16.57 6.46 2.84
N GLY A 21 15.91 5.37 3.22
CA GLY A 21 16.07 4.74 4.55
C GLY A 21 15.11 5.25 5.64
N LYS A 22 14.36 6.33 5.41
CA LYS A 22 13.33 6.86 6.34
C LYS A 22 12.10 7.34 5.57
N GLN A 23 11.44 6.42 4.88
CA GLN A 23 10.18 6.74 4.21
C GLN A 23 9.00 6.62 5.16
N ILE A 24 8.07 7.55 5.02
CA ILE A 24 6.82 7.64 5.76
C ILE A 24 5.70 7.68 4.72
N ALA A 25 4.73 6.78 4.87
CA ALA A 25 3.45 6.93 4.19
C ALA A 25 2.57 7.88 4.99
N VAL A 26 1.95 8.81 4.30
CA VAL A 26 0.99 9.76 4.87
C VAL A 26 -0.37 9.49 4.25
N TYR A 27 -1.36 9.23 5.10
CA TYR A 27 -2.73 8.95 4.74
C TYR A 27 -3.63 10.08 5.21
N THR A 28 -4.58 10.47 4.37
CA THR A 28 -5.67 11.35 4.79
C THR A 28 -6.95 10.95 4.08
N LYS A 29 -8.07 11.18 4.73
CA LYS A 29 -9.40 11.10 4.14
C LYS A 29 -9.95 12.52 4.06
N LEU A 30 -10.41 12.88 2.87
CA LEU A 30 -11.16 14.12 2.64
C LEU A 30 -12.62 13.76 2.41
N SER A 31 -13.54 14.63 2.80
CA SER A 31 -14.91 14.61 2.28
C SER A 31 -14.94 14.94 0.78
N LEU A 32 -16.05 14.65 0.11
CA LEU A 32 -16.20 14.94 -1.33
C LEU A 32 -16.09 16.44 -1.68
N ASP A 33 -16.28 17.35 -0.71
CA ASP A 33 -16.05 18.78 -0.87
C ASP A 33 -14.59 19.20 -0.60
N GLY A 34 -13.69 18.23 -0.38
CA GLY A 34 -12.25 18.41 -0.26
C GLY A 34 -11.75 18.80 1.14
N LYS A 35 -12.62 18.83 2.16
CA LYS A 35 -12.21 19.12 3.54
C LYS A 35 -11.69 17.87 4.24
N PRO A 36 -10.80 17.99 5.24
CA PRO A 36 -10.40 16.83 6.04
C PRO A 36 -11.59 16.18 6.75
N ASP A 37 -11.73 14.87 6.59
CA ASP A 37 -12.77 14.08 7.23
C ASP A 37 -12.41 13.83 8.69
N GLN A 38 -13.16 14.46 9.61
CA GLN A 38 -12.94 14.38 11.05
C GLN A 38 -13.11 12.96 11.62
N SER A 39 -13.79 12.06 10.90
CA SER A 39 -13.92 10.65 11.31
C SER A 39 -12.64 9.84 11.11
N PHE A 40 -11.71 10.34 10.30
CA PHE A 40 -10.44 9.68 10.01
C PHE A 40 -9.31 10.38 10.77
N ASN A 41 -8.76 9.73 11.79
CA ASN A 41 -7.65 10.23 12.60
C ASN A 41 -7.87 11.69 13.08
N GLY A 42 -9.12 12.03 13.44
CA GLY A 42 -9.49 13.38 13.87
C GLY A 42 -9.37 14.46 12.79
N GLY A 43 -9.35 14.08 11.51
CA GLY A 43 -9.11 14.98 10.38
C GLY A 43 -7.63 15.30 10.13
N GLU A 44 -6.72 14.73 10.91
CA GLU A 44 -5.28 14.92 10.73
C GLU A 44 -4.67 13.80 9.86
N PRO A 45 -3.62 14.07 9.08
CA PRO A 45 -2.93 13.03 8.34
C PRO A 45 -2.31 11.97 9.27
N LEU A 46 -2.56 10.70 8.97
CA LEU A 46 -1.91 9.56 9.62
C LEU A 46 -0.54 9.31 8.98
N SER A 47 0.51 9.23 9.79
CA SER A 47 1.87 8.93 9.32
C SER A 47 2.33 7.54 9.77
N ILE A 48 2.68 6.68 8.82
CA ILE A 48 3.18 5.32 9.08
C ILE A 48 4.62 5.19 8.54
N PRO A 49 5.61 4.89 9.40
CA PRO A 49 6.95 4.57 8.94
C PRO A 49 6.93 3.30 8.08
N LEU A 50 7.48 3.36 6.86
CA LEU A 50 7.51 2.23 5.93
C LEU A 50 8.77 1.36 6.09
N GLY A 51 9.76 1.78 6.87
CA GLY A 51 11.05 1.09 6.99
C GLY A 51 12.01 1.37 5.83
N GLU A 52 13.21 0.79 5.90
CA GLU A 52 14.32 1.10 4.99
C GLU A 52 14.07 0.66 3.54
N GLY A 53 14.52 1.47 2.58
CA GLY A 53 14.49 1.14 1.15
C GLY A 53 13.14 1.34 0.45
N ASN A 54 12.07 1.71 1.15
CA ASN A 54 10.77 1.80 0.48
C ASN A 54 10.69 2.99 -0.48
N ILE A 55 10.12 2.83 -1.69
CA ILE A 55 9.81 3.86 -2.69
C ILE A 55 8.58 3.37 -3.46
N GLY A 56 7.40 3.88 -3.14
CA GLY A 56 6.16 3.59 -3.87
C GLY A 56 4.93 3.71 -2.98
N SER A 57 3.89 4.37 -3.50
CA SER A 57 2.68 4.71 -2.74
C SER A 57 1.46 4.45 -3.61
N TYR A 58 0.91 3.25 -3.49
CA TYR A 58 -0.41 2.96 -4.03
C TYR A 58 -1.41 2.99 -2.87
N VAL A 59 -2.54 3.65 -3.07
CA VAL A 59 -3.70 3.45 -2.19
C VAL A 59 -4.79 2.80 -3.01
N ILE A 60 -5.34 1.73 -2.44
CA ILE A 60 -6.61 1.20 -2.85
C ILE A 60 -7.50 1.30 -1.61
N PRO A 61 -8.53 2.13 -1.61
CA PRO A 61 -9.48 2.16 -0.53
C PRO A 61 -10.30 0.87 -0.58
N LEU A 62 -9.89 -0.15 0.17
CA LEU A 62 -10.66 -1.39 0.34
C LEU A 62 -11.81 -1.21 1.31
N GLU A 63 -12.85 -2.06 1.30
CA GLU A 63 -13.99 -1.95 2.27
C GLU A 63 -13.50 -2.16 3.69
N SER A 64 -12.39 -2.88 3.78
CA SER A 64 -11.60 -3.19 4.95
C SER A 64 -10.52 -2.15 5.33
N GLY A 65 -10.28 -1.12 4.50
CA GLY A 65 -9.37 -0.01 4.83
C GLY A 65 -7.89 -0.14 4.44
N LEU A 66 -7.52 -0.83 3.35
CA LEU A 66 -6.09 -1.02 3.05
C LEU A 66 -5.34 0.23 2.56
N SER A 67 -4.04 0.19 2.80
CA SER A 67 -3.01 0.96 2.10
C SER A 67 -1.82 0.08 1.67
N ILE A 68 -1.12 0.46 0.58
CA ILE A 68 0.02 -0.31 0.06
C ILE A 68 1.27 0.57 0.01
N GLY A 69 2.28 0.22 0.80
CA GLY A 69 3.65 0.72 0.67
C GLY A 69 4.48 -0.21 -0.20
N ILE A 70 5.22 0.33 -1.16
CA ILE A 70 6.12 -0.47 -2.01
C ILE A 70 7.54 0.00 -1.81
N GLY A 71 8.47 -0.94 -1.79
CA GLY A 71 9.85 -0.65 -1.57
C GLY A 71 10.86 -1.43 -2.36
N THR A 72 12.02 -0.82 -2.47
CA THR A 72 13.20 -1.41 -3.10
C THR A 72 14.35 -1.32 -2.12
N THR A 73 14.65 -2.43 -1.46
CA THR A 73 15.89 -2.52 -0.66
C THR A 73 17.12 -2.43 -1.58
N PHE A 74 18.20 -1.80 -1.11
CA PHE A 74 19.45 -1.74 -1.87
C PHE A 74 20.02 -3.16 -2.10
N GLY A 75 20.31 -3.48 -3.35
CA GLY A 75 20.79 -4.80 -3.78
C GLY A 75 19.94 -5.36 -4.92
N ASP A 76 19.83 -6.69 -4.97
CA ASP A 76 19.14 -7.42 -6.05
C ASP A 76 17.65 -7.71 -5.73
N THR A 77 17.05 -7.06 -4.73
CA THR A 77 15.70 -7.42 -4.24
C THR A 77 14.85 -6.20 -3.92
N SER A 78 13.56 -6.33 -4.18
CA SER A 78 12.52 -5.40 -3.73
C SER A 78 11.73 -5.97 -2.56
N ALA A 79 11.09 -5.10 -1.80
CA ALA A 79 10.25 -5.46 -0.67
C ALA A 79 8.93 -4.70 -0.76
N LEU A 80 7.83 -5.42 -0.73
CA LEU A 80 6.48 -4.86 -0.75
C LEU A 80 5.94 -4.90 0.68
N THR A 81 5.50 -3.75 1.21
CA THR A 81 4.98 -3.59 2.57
C THR A 81 3.51 -3.18 2.53
N LEU A 82 2.61 -4.10 2.86
CA LEU A 82 1.18 -3.80 2.93
C LEU A 82 0.83 -3.41 4.35
N SER A 83 0.02 -2.36 4.52
CA SER A 83 -0.49 -1.95 5.83
C SER A 83 -2.00 -1.76 5.78
N ARG A 84 -2.73 -2.27 6.78
CA ARG A 84 -4.19 -2.11 6.85
C ARG A 84 -4.56 -1.03 7.86
N ILE A 85 -5.39 -0.09 7.42
CA ILE A 85 -5.82 1.07 8.21
C ILE A 85 -7.33 1.01 8.36
N ASN A 86 -7.85 0.94 9.56
CA ASN A 86 -9.29 0.97 9.80
C ASN A 86 -9.94 2.24 9.20
N PRO A 87 -11.25 2.22 8.91
CA PRO A 87 -11.96 3.39 8.39
C PRO A 87 -11.83 4.67 9.24
N ASP A 88 -11.56 4.51 10.53
CA ASP A 88 -11.32 5.61 11.49
C ASP A 88 -9.89 6.16 11.46
N GLY A 89 -9.02 5.65 10.59
CA GLY A 89 -7.62 6.05 10.48
C GLY A 89 -6.68 5.42 11.49
N THR A 90 -7.10 4.40 12.24
CA THR A 90 -6.21 3.61 13.11
C THR A 90 -5.55 2.45 12.35
N LEU A 91 -4.33 2.05 12.71
CA LEU A 91 -3.71 0.86 12.11
C LEU A 91 -4.39 -0.41 12.63
N ASP A 92 -4.81 -1.31 11.74
CA ASP A 92 -5.31 -2.64 12.11
C ASP A 92 -4.12 -3.54 12.48
N THR A 93 -3.81 -3.62 13.77
CA THR A 93 -2.67 -4.40 14.28
C THR A 93 -2.86 -5.91 14.17
N THR A 94 -4.06 -6.39 13.81
CA THR A 94 -4.34 -7.81 13.60
C THR A 94 -3.96 -8.29 12.20
N PHE A 95 -3.71 -7.37 11.27
CA PHE A 95 -3.27 -7.69 9.92
C PHE A 95 -1.78 -8.01 9.87
N GLY A 96 -1.43 -9.25 9.48
CA GLY A 96 -0.04 -9.68 9.35
C GLY A 96 0.74 -9.58 10.66
N GLU A 97 1.95 -9.01 10.61
CA GLU A 97 2.77 -8.73 11.78
C GLU A 97 2.64 -7.24 12.13
N GLN A 98 1.96 -6.96 13.25
CA GLN A 98 1.75 -5.61 13.80
C GLN A 98 1.10 -4.64 12.81
N GLY A 99 0.14 -5.13 12.01
CA GLY A 99 -0.58 -4.34 11.01
C GLY A 99 0.10 -4.23 9.66
N SER A 100 1.13 -5.04 9.41
CA SER A 100 1.81 -5.07 8.12
C SER A 100 2.20 -6.46 7.62
N VAL A 101 2.30 -6.60 6.30
CA VAL A 101 2.87 -7.79 5.65
C VAL A 101 4.04 -7.35 4.78
N LEU A 102 5.22 -7.93 5.01
CA LEU A 102 6.41 -7.72 4.20
C LEU A 102 6.61 -8.89 3.23
N THR A 103 6.59 -8.61 1.93
CA THR A 103 6.84 -9.60 0.88
C THR A 103 8.12 -9.26 0.12
N LYS A 104 9.11 -10.14 0.16
CA LYS A 104 10.35 -9.99 -0.61
C LYS A 104 10.13 -10.47 -2.04
N VAL A 105 10.59 -9.68 -3.01
CA VAL A 105 10.53 -9.97 -4.43
C VAL A 105 11.96 -9.97 -4.98
N PRO A 106 12.44 -11.07 -5.58
CA PRO A 106 13.73 -11.08 -6.30
C PRO A 106 13.66 -10.07 -7.46
N GLY A 107 14.65 -9.19 -7.58
CA GLY A 107 14.71 -8.14 -8.61
C GLY A 107 14.02 -6.83 -8.25
N TYR A 108 14.00 -5.91 -9.20
CA TYR A 108 13.35 -4.60 -9.09
C TYR A 108 11.88 -4.70 -9.46
N LEU A 109 11.00 -4.58 -8.48
CA LEU A 109 9.55 -4.62 -8.67
C LEU A 109 9.04 -3.25 -9.10
N PHE A 110 8.39 -3.22 -10.26
CA PHE A 110 7.60 -2.09 -10.74
C PHE A 110 6.14 -2.51 -10.71
N THR A 111 5.47 -2.23 -9.60
CA THR A 111 4.04 -2.50 -9.46
C THR A 111 3.25 -1.65 -10.45
N SER A 112 2.37 -2.30 -11.21
CA SER A 112 1.55 -1.66 -12.25
C SER A 112 0.06 -1.74 -11.97
N PHE A 113 -0.36 -2.66 -11.08
CA PHE A 113 -1.75 -2.74 -10.65
C PHE A 113 -1.83 -3.27 -9.22
N ALA A 114 -2.93 -2.90 -8.57
CA ALA A 114 -3.33 -3.49 -7.32
C ALA A 114 -4.87 -3.39 -7.23
N GLU A 115 -5.56 -4.47 -6.89
CA GLU A 115 -7.02 -4.59 -7.00
C GLU A 115 -7.63 -5.43 -5.87
N GLU A 116 -8.77 -4.96 -5.33
CA GLU A 116 -9.61 -5.73 -4.41
C GLU A 116 -10.52 -6.67 -5.20
N ILE A 117 -10.49 -7.95 -4.86
CA ILE A 117 -11.44 -8.94 -5.34
C ILE A 117 -12.28 -9.37 -4.14
N LYS A 118 -13.59 -9.12 -4.24
CA LYS A 118 -14.56 -9.64 -3.28
C LYS A 118 -15.02 -11.02 -3.72
N ASP A 119 -15.09 -11.97 -2.79
CA ASP A 119 -15.85 -13.21 -3.03
C ASP A 119 -17.34 -12.92 -2.84
N ASP A 120 -18.18 -13.55 -3.66
CA ASP A 120 -19.64 -13.40 -3.63
C ASP A 120 -20.29 -13.93 -2.32
N GLU A 121 -19.52 -14.58 -1.45
CA GLU A 121 -20.01 -15.30 -0.26
C GLU A 121 -19.73 -14.60 1.09
N GLY A 122 -19.29 -13.33 1.09
CA GLY A 122 -19.05 -12.59 2.33
C GLY A 122 -17.82 -13.04 3.13
N ALA A 123 -16.91 -13.77 2.48
CA ALA A 123 -15.58 -14.06 3.01
C ALA A 123 -14.66 -12.83 2.95
N GLU A 124 -13.51 -12.91 3.62
CA GLU A 124 -12.42 -11.93 3.56
C GLU A 124 -12.12 -11.50 2.11
N SER A 125 -11.98 -10.19 1.91
CA SER A 125 -11.57 -9.63 0.61
C SER A 125 -10.19 -10.17 0.25
N LYS A 126 -9.91 -10.29 -1.04
CA LYS A 126 -8.59 -10.66 -1.55
C LYS A 126 -7.99 -9.45 -2.22
N LEU A 127 -6.73 -9.17 -1.94
CA LEU A 127 -5.99 -8.17 -2.68
C LEU A 127 -5.05 -8.86 -3.67
N LEU A 128 -5.18 -8.53 -4.95
CA LEU A 128 -4.15 -8.84 -5.94
C LEU A 128 -3.23 -7.65 -6.12
N ILE A 129 -1.91 -7.88 -6.06
CA ILE A 129 -0.90 -6.90 -6.43
C ILE A 129 -0.04 -7.51 -7.52
N GLY A 130 0.28 -6.74 -8.55
CA GLY A 130 1.21 -7.21 -9.55
C GLY A 130 1.87 -6.14 -10.38
N GLY A 131 2.80 -6.60 -11.20
CA GLY A 131 3.57 -5.78 -12.10
C GLY A 131 4.72 -6.54 -12.71
N TRP A 132 5.79 -5.82 -13.05
CA TRP A 132 6.96 -6.36 -13.72
C TRP A 132 8.13 -6.37 -12.74
N VAL A 133 8.97 -7.38 -12.89
CA VAL A 133 10.20 -7.54 -12.15
C VAL A 133 11.35 -7.48 -13.13
N VAL A 134 12.24 -6.52 -12.94
CA VAL A 134 13.49 -6.40 -13.69
C VAL A 134 14.58 -7.10 -12.89
N ASN A 135 15.16 -8.15 -13.47
CA ASN A 135 16.31 -8.81 -12.87
C ASN A 135 17.55 -7.91 -13.03
N PRO A 136 18.29 -7.65 -11.94
CA PRO A 136 19.46 -6.77 -11.95
C PRO A 136 20.69 -7.42 -12.61
N ARG A 137 20.65 -8.74 -12.83
CA ARG A 137 21.78 -9.51 -13.35
C ARG A 137 21.86 -9.40 -14.88
N PRO A 138 23.06 -9.15 -15.45
CA PRO A 138 23.22 -9.06 -16.89
C PRO A 138 22.73 -10.31 -17.62
N GLY A 139 21.88 -10.13 -18.63
CA GLY A 139 21.35 -11.22 -19.46
C GLY A 139 20.08 -11.91 -18.93
N GLU A 140 19.55 -11.49 -17.78
CA GLU A 140 18.27 -11.98 -17.28
C GLU A 140 17.08 -11.17 -17.82
N ASN A 141 15.98 -11.85 -18.13
CA ASN A 141 14.78 -11.25 -18.72
C ASN A 141 13.93 -10.53 -17.66
N THR A 142 13.11 -9.59 -18.12
CA THR A 142 11.98 -9.05 -17.34
C THR A 142 10.89 -10.10 -17.24
N SER A 143 10.34 -10.28 -16.04
CA SER A 143 9.23 -11.21 -15.76
C SER A 143 8.04 -10.44 -15.18
N PHE A 144 6.87 -11.06 -15.14
CA PHE A 144 5.76 -10.54 -14.33
C PHE A 144 5.79 -11.14 -12.92
N TRP A 145 5.22 -10.43 -11.96
CA TRP A 145 5.01 -10.90 -10.61
C TRP A 145 3.59 -10.57 -10.17
N ILE A 146 2.93 -11.52 -9.51
CA ILE A 146 1.59 -11.39 -8.97
C ILE A 146 1.59 -12.03 -7.59
N SER A 147 1.03 -11.35 -6.61
CA SER A 147 0.73 -11.91 -5.29
C SER A 147 -0.73 -11.69 -4.93
N ARG A 148 -1.21 -12.55 -4.03
CA ARG A 148 -2.54 -12.48 -3.44
C ARG A 148 -2.39 -12.39 -1.92
N TYR A 149 -3.09 -11.44 -1.32
CA TYR A 149 -3.21 -11.29 0.13
C TYR A 149 -4.67 -11.48 0.54
N LEU A 150 -4.87 -12.12 1.70
CA LEU A 150 -6.17 -12.16 2.37
C LEU A 150 -6.29 -10.90 3.22
N THR A 151 -7.46 -10.25 3.20
CA THR A 151 -7.73 -8.98 3.88
C THR A 151 -9.03 -9.04 4.65
#